data_AF-A0A6P8JSG6-F1
#
_entry.id   AF-A0A6P8JSG6-F1
#
_cell.length_a   1.000
_cell.length_b   1.000
_cell.length_c   1.000
_cell.angle_alpha   90.00
_cell.angle_beta   90.00
_cell.angle_gamma   90.00
#
_symmetry.space_group_name_H-M   'P 1'
#
loop_
_entity.id
_entity.type
_entity.pdbx_description
1 polymer ?
#
loop_
_entity_poly.entity_id
_entity_poly.type
_entity_poly.pdbx_seq_one_letter_code
_entity_poly.pdbx_strand_id
1 'polypeptide(L)'
;MNVVGALVNLLLISACAYTMCSLTPADHPYAYLAASFSLVHGLLGVVRSFAEEPECGLTFVISASILEVILLPLANIEFYLVSDQSGVALVHGMSLIPLFYDMIGKVSEDWDSSTETLKDLALLGNIGSTLYLATKDGNHLYFGVAATAFLARYGGAMVGTCNDRLSNAVETLANTGILALMTHSLMAKC
;
A
#
# COMPACT_ATOMS: atom_id res chain seq x y z
N MET A 1 -25.70 -2.78 -0.22
CA MET A 1 -24.87 -2.80 -1.45
C MET A 1 -24.16 -1.47 -1.64
N ASN A 2 -22.82 -1.47 -1.63
CA ASN A 2 -21.98 -0.27 -1.84
C ASN A 2 -21.26 -0.35 -3.19
N VAL A 3 -21.86 0.22 -4.24
CA VAL A 3 -21.36 0.11 -5.63
C VAL A 3 -19.98 0.76 -5.81
N VAL A 4 -19.76 1.94 -5.20
CA VAL A 4 -18.47 2.64 -5.30
C VAL A 4 -17.36 1.80 -4.64
N GLY A 5 -17.64 1.24 -3.45
CA GLY A 5 -16.72 0.33 -2.76
C GLY A 5 -16.37 -0.89 -3.60
N ALA A 6 -17.36 -1.52 -4.25
CA ALA A 6 -17.11 -2.66 -5.13
C ALA A 6 -16.22 -2.28 -6.33
N LEU A 7 -16.49 -1.14 -6.97
CA LEU A 7 -15.73 -0.68 -8.15
C LEU A 7 -14.26 -0.41 -7.82
N VAL A 8 -13.96 0.29 -6.72
CA VAL A 8 -12.57 0.60 -6.34
C VAL A 8 -11.80 -0.67 -5.93
N ASN A 9 -12.46 -1.64 -5.30
CA ASN A 9 -11.83 -2.92 -4.96
C ASN A 9 -11.59 -3.79 -6.20
N LEU A 10 -12.50 -3.77 -7.19
CA LEU A 10 -12.27 -4.42 -8.49
C LEU A 10 -11.10 -3.77 -9.25
N LEU A 11 -10.96 -2.44 -9.16
CA LEU A 11 -9.81 -1.73 -9.71
C LEU A 11 -8.51 -2.19 -9.05
N LEU A 12 -8.49 -2.31 -7.72
CA LEU A 12 -7.34 -2.82 -6.97
C LEU A 12 -6.98 -4.25 -7.41
N ILE A 13 -7.98 -5.15 -7.50
CA ILE A 13 -7.79 -6.53 -7.99
C ILE A 13 -7.19 -6.52 -9.40
N SER A 14 -7.69 -5.65 -10.28
CA SER A 14 -7.19 -5.53 -11.65
C SER A 14 -5.73 -5.06 -11.69
N ALA A 15 -5.36 -4.11 -10.83
CA ALA A 15 -3.97 -3.68 -10.70
C ALA A 15 -3.07 -4.81 -10.14
N CYS A 16 -3.55 -5.59 -9.18
CA CYS A 16 -2.81 -6.75 -8.66
C CYS A 16 -2.56 -7.79 -9.75
N ALA A 17 -3.60 -8.14 -10.50
CA ALA A 17 -3.50 -9.07 -11.63
C ALA A 17 -2.54 -8.53 -12.68
N TYR A 18 -2.61 -7.24 -12.99
CA TYR A 18 -1.68 -6.59 -13.90
C TYR A 18 -0.23 -6.68 -13.41
N THR A 19 0.06 -6.39 -12.14
CA THR A 19 1.39 -6.55 -11.55
C THR A 19 1.90 -7.99 -11.66
N MET A 20 1.06 -8.97 -11.27
CA MET A 20 1.42 -10.39 -11.29
C MET A 20 1.54 -10.97 -12.70
N CYS A 21 0.88 -10.39 -13.71
CA CYS A 21 1.05 -10.82 -15.10
C CYS A 21 2.23 -10.13 -15.80
N SER A 22 2.61 -8.94 -15.34
CA SER A 22 3.61 -8.11 -16.03
C SER A 22 5.02 -8.25 -15.49
N LEU A 23 5.17 -8.58 -14.20
CA LEU A 23 6.48 -8.78 -13.56
C LEU A 23 6.75 -10.27 -13.42
N THR A 24 8.01 -10.67 -13.35
CA THR A 24 8.39 -12.06 -12.99
C THR A 24 8.64 -12.14 -11.48
N PRO A 25 8.15 -13.18 -10.77
CA PRO A 25 8.29 -13.24 -9.31
C PRO A 25 9.74 -13.42 -8.84
N ALA A 26 10.57 -14.04 -9.68
CA ALA A 26 11.99 -14.22 -9.39
C ALA A 26 12.78 -12.90 -9.43
N ASP A 27 12.37 -11.98 -10.31
CA ASP A 27 13.04 -10.69 -10.52
C ASP A 27 12.48 -9.59 -9.60
N HIS A 28 11.18 -9.64 -9.30
CA HIS A 28 10.48 -8.63 -8.49
C HIS A 28 9.67 -9.24 -7.33
N PRO A 29 10.32 -9.94 -6.38
CA PRO A 29 9.63 -10.68 -5.33
C PRO A 29 8.82 -9.78 -4.38
N TYR A 30 9.26 -8.55 -4.12
CA TYR A 30 8.58 -7.63 -3.20
C TYR A 30 7.39 -6.93 -3.87
N ALA A 31 7.47 -6.66 -5.19
CA ALA A 31 6.32 -6.21 -5.96
C ALA A 31 5.20 -7.27 -5.99
N TYR A 32 5.57 -8.55 -6.13
CA TYR A 32 4.64 -9.67 -6.04
C TYR A 32 4.01 -9.81 -4.66
N LEU A 33 4.81 -9.62 -3.60
CA LEU A 33 4.32 -9.66 -2.23
C LEU A 33 3.32 -8.53 -1.98
N ALA A 34 3.63 -7.31 -2.44
CA ALA A 34 2.72 -6.16 -2.39
C ALA A 34 1.39 -6.44 -3.11
N ALA A 35 1.45 -6.99 -4.33
CA ALA A 35 0.26 -7.37 -5.10
C ALA A 35 -0.55 -8.48 -4.41
N SER A 36 0.11 -9.42 -3.73
CA SER A 36 -0.56 -10.54 -3.05
C SER A 36 -1.40 -10.08 -1.85
N PHE A 37 -0.81 -9.25 -0.97
CA PHE A 37 -1.56 -8.67 0.16
C PHE A 37 -2.72 -7.78 -0.33
N SER A 38 -2.49 -7.03 -1.41
CA SER A 38 -3.50 -6.17 -2.01
C SER A 38 -4.65 -6.95 -2.65
N LEU A 39 -4.34 -8.08 -3.29
CA LEU A 39 -5.35 -8.96 -3.87
C LEU A 39 -6.28 -9.52 -2.79
N VAL A 40 -5.71 -9.98 -1.67
CA VAL A 40 -6.50 -10.48 -0.52
C VAL A 40 -7.42 -9.39 0.01
N HIS A 41 -6.91 -8.17 0.23
CA HIS A 41 -7.73 -7.05 0.68
C HIS A 41 -8.83 -6.68 -0.33
N GLY A 42 -8.50 -6.61 -1.62
CA GLY A 42 -9.46 -6.31 -2.68
C GLY A 42 -10.60 -7.32 -2.72
N LEU A 43 -10.31 -8.62 -2.61
CA LEU A 43 -11.32 -9.67 -2.53
C LEU A 43 -12.22 -9.51 -1.30
N LEU A 44 -11.64 -9.26 -0.12
CA LEU A 44 -12.40 -8.98 1.10
C LEU A 44 -13.29 -7.74 0.96
N GLY A 45 -12.79 -6.68 0.30
CA GLY A 45 -13.53 -5.45 0.04
C GLY A 45 -14.71 -5.64 -0.92
N VAL A 46 -14.56 -6.48 -1.95
CA VAL A 46 -15.67 -6.89 -2.82
C VAL A 46 -16.73 -7.65 -2.03
N VAL A 47 -16.35 -8.70 -1.28
CA VAL A 47 -17.29 -9.49 -0.46
C VAL A 47 -18.06 -8.59 0.51
N ARG A 48 -17.36 -7.69 1.21
CA ARG A 48 -17.95 -6.73 2.15
C ARG A 48 -18.91 -5.74 1.47
N SER A 49 -18.69 -5.40 0.20
CA SER A 49 -19.56 -4.47 -0.53
C SER A 49 -20.93 -5.08 -0.89
N PHE A 50 -21.03 -6.41 -0.91
CA PHE A 50 -22.24 -7.17 -1.22
C PHE A 50 -22.88 -7.86 -0.01
N ALA A 51 -22.14 -8.07 1.08
CA ALA A 51 -22.68 -8.68 2.31
C ALA A 51 -23.68 -7.74 3.03
N GLU A 52 -24.79 -8.30 3.50
CA GLU A 52 -25.77 -7.58 4.34
C GLU A 52 -25.32 -7.54 5.81
N GLU A 53 -24.67 -8.60 6.31
CA GLU A 53 -24.00 -8.64 7.62
C GLU A 53 -22.50 -8.93 7.47
N PRO A 54 -21.61 -8.09 8.06
CA PRO A 54 -20.17 -8.22 7.84
C PRO A 54 -19.54 -9.27 8.78
N GLU A 55 -19.55 -10.55 8.39
CA GLU A 55 -18.84 -11.62 9.13
C GLU A 55 -17.31 -11.44 9.14
N CYS A 56 -16.73 -10.69 8.18
CA CYS A 56 -15.29 -10.48 8.05
C CYS A 56 -14.78 -9.10 8.53
N GLY A 57 -15.47 -8.46 9.47
CA GLY A 57 -15.14 -7.10 9.92
C GLY A 57 -13.69 -6.93 10.40
N LEU A 58 -13.23 -7.82 11.29
CA LEU A 58 -11.88 -7.75 11.85
C LEU A 58 -10.80 -8.04 10.79
N THR A 59 -10.98 -9.09 9.99
CA THR A 59 -10.05 -9.45 8.91
C THR A 59 -9.90 -8.33 7.89
N PHE A 60 -11.00 -7.65 7.54
CA PHE A 60 -10.95 -6.50 6.66
C PHE A 60 -10.14 -5.35 7.26
N VAL A 61 -10.36 -5.01 8.55
CA VAL A 61 -9.61 -3.97 9.26
C VAL A 61 -8.11 -4.29 9.33
N ILE A 62 -7.76 -5.54 9.63
CA ILE A 62 -6.36 -5.98 9.65
C ILE A 62 -5.74 -5.84 8.25
N SER A 63 -6.43 -6.33 7.22
CA SER A 63 -5.92 -6.24 5.84
C SER A 63 -5.75 -4.81 5.34
N ALA A 64 -6.65 -3.89 5.72
CA ALA A 64 -6.53 -2.46 5.42
C ALA A 64 -5.27 -1.87 6.08
N SER A 65 -5.07 -2.17 7.37
CA SER A 65 -3.89 -1.72 8.11
C SER A 65 -2.58 -2.22 7.49
N ILE A 66 -2.58 -3.47 7.03
CA ILE A 66 -1.42 -4.05 6.36
C ILE A 66 -1.08 -3.25 5.11
N LEU A 67 -2.08 -2.94 4.28
CA LEU A 67 -1.84 -2.18 3.05
C LEU A 67 -1.34 -0.77 3.27
N GLU A 68 -1.85 -0.09 4.30
CA GLU A 68 -1.41 1.26 4.65
C GLU A 68 0.09 1.35 4.89
N VAL A 69 0.71 0.28 5.42
CA VAL A 69 2.12 0.30 5.81
C VAL A 69 3.01 -0.50 4.86
N ILE A 70 2.51 -1.57 4.24
CA ILE A 70 3.37 -2.50 3.50
C ILE A 70 3.70 -2.05 2.07
N LEU A 71 2.76 -1.36 1.40
CA LEU A 71 2.87 -1.10 -0.04
C LEU A 71 4.07 -0.24 -0.42
N LEU A 72 4.23 0.90 0.25
CA LEU A 72 5.29 1.83 -0.10
C LEU A 72 6.70 1.30 0.27
N PRO A 73 6.93 0.71 1.47
CA PRO A 73 8.20 0.05 1.77
C PRO A 73 8.59 -1.03 0.77
N LEU A 74 7.65 -1.90 0.36
CA LEU A 74 7.94 -2.93 -0.63
C LEU A 74 8.29 -2.33 -2.00
N ALA A 75 7.57 -1.30 -2.42
CA ALA A 75 7.91 -0.57 -3.65
C ALA A 75 9.31 0.06 -3.56
N ASN A 76 9.66 0.65 -2.42
CA ASN A 76 11.00 1.20 -2.20
C ASN A 76 12.08 0.14 -2.23
N ILE A 77 11.87 -1.03 -1.63
CA ILE A 77 12.84 -2.13 -1.70
C ILE A 77 13.12 -2.48 -3.17
N GLU A 78 12.09 -2.65 -4.00
CA GLU A 78 12.26 -2.91 -5.44
C GLU A 78 13.01 -1.78 -6.14
N PHE A 79 12.59 -0.52 -5.94
CA PHE A 79 13.22 0.61 -6.64
C PHE A 79 14.69 0.77 -6.26
N TYR A 80 15.04 0.58 -4.98
CA TYR A 80 16.42 0.69 -4.52
C TYR A 80 17.27 -0.51 -4.92
N LEU A 81 16.71 -1.71 -5.04
CA LEU A 81 17.41 -2.87 -5.60
C LEU A 81 17.71 -2.66 -7.09
N VAL A 82 16.74 -2.15 -7.85
CA VAL A 82 16.92 -1.84 -9.29
C VAL A 82 17.89 -0.66 -9.51
N SER A 83 18.01 0.26 -8.56
CA SER A 83 18.95 1.39 -8.63
C SER A 83 20.29 1.13 -7.93
N ASP A 84 20.70 -0.16 -7.83
CA ASP A 84 21.97 -0.65 -7.27
C ASP A 84 22.32 -0.14 -5.86
N GLN A 85 21.30 0.11 -5.03
CA GLN A 85 21.42 0.66 -3.67
C GLN A 85 20.83 -0.30 -2.63
N SER A 86 21.33 -1.54 -2.63
CA SER A 86 20.89 -2.63 -1.76
C SER A 86 20.95 -2.29 -0.26
N GLY A 87 21.92 -1.48 0.17
CA GLY A 87 22.02 -1.02 1.56
C GLY A 87 20.84 -0.16 2.01
N VAL A 88 20.29 0.66 1.12
CA VAL A 88 19.12 1.51 1.41
C VAL A 88 17.83 0.68 1.32
N ALA A 89 17.77 -0.31 0.42
CA ALA A 89 16.67 -1.26 0.36
C ALA A 89 16.47 -2.00 1.71
N LEU A 90 17.57 -2.37 2.39
CA LEU A 90 17.50 -2.99 3.72
C LEU A 90 16.81 -2.07 4.75
N VAL A 91 17.10 -0.77 4.72
CA VAL A 91 16.47 0.22 5.61
C VAL A 91 14.96 0.27 5.40
N HIS A 92 14.51 0.16 4.14
CA HIS A 92 13.09 0.06 3.82
C HIS A 92 12.48 -1.26 4.30
N GLY A 93 13.22 -2.37 4.25
CA GLY A 93 12.83 -3.62 4.91
C GLY A 93 12.62 -3.46 6.41
N MET A 94 13.49 -2.71 7.10
CA MET A 94 13.32 -2.42 8.54
C MET A 94 12.08 -1.57 8.85
N SER A 95 11.59 -0.79 7.89
CA SER A 95 10.34 -0.04 8.04
C SER A 95 9.07 -0.90 8.02
N LEU A 96 9.20 -2.22 7.84
CA LEU A 96 8.14 -3.20 8.09
C LEU A 96 8.00 -3.58 9.57
N ILE A 97 8.96 -3.23 10.44
CA ILE A 97 8.87 -3.51 11.88
C ILE A 97 7.63 -2.83 12.52
N PRO A 98 7.34 -1.54 12.26
CA PRO A 98 6.10 -0.89 12.71
C PRO A 98 4.83 -1.62 12.25
N LEU A 99 4.83 -2.21 11.06
CA LEU A 99 3.70 -3.03 10.58
C LEU A 99 3.47 -4.26 11.46
N PHE A 100 4.54 -4.96 11.85
CA PHE A 100 4.41 -6.12 12.74
C PHE A 100 3.88 -5.70 14.12
N TYR A 101 4.33 -4.57 14.65
CA TYR A 101 3.83 -4.03 15.92
C TYR A 101 2.36 -3.59 15.82
N ASP A 102 1.97 -2.91 14.76
CA ASP A 102 0.57 -2.54 14.47
C ASP A 102 -0.32 -3.78 14.40
N MET A 103 0.10 -4.81 13.66
CA MET A 103 -0.66 -6.05 13.54
C MET A 103 -0.81 -6.78 14.87
N ILE A 104 0.24 -6.88 15.68
CA ILE A 104 0.16 -7.47 17.03
C ILE A 104 -0.80 -6.67 17.89
N GLY A 105 -0.68 -5.34 17.87
CA GLY A 105 -1.55 -4.43 18.63
C GLY A 105 -3.02 -4.47 18.22
N LYS A 106 -3.37 -4.85 16.99
CA LYS A 106 -4.79 -5.05 16.58
C LYS A 106 -5.34 -6.42 16.98
N VAL A 107 -4.46 -7.38 17.24
CA VAL A 107 -4.83 -8.74 17.66
C VAL A 107 -4.87 -8.87 19.18
N SER A 108 -4.01 -8.15 19.90
CA SER A 108 -4.08 -7.96 21.35
C SER A 108 -4.93 -6.73 21.67
N GLU A 109 -5.78 -6.74 22.69
CA GLU A 109 -6.53 -5.53 23.10
C GLU A 109 -5.64 -4.41 23.70
N ASP A 110 -4.30 -4.58 23.73
CA ASP A 110 -3.29 -3.63 24.21
C ASP A 110 -2.83 -2.65 23.10
N TRP A 111 -3.74 -1.76 22.69
CA TRP A 111 -3.46 -0.72 21.69
C TRP A 111 -2.82 0.53 22.33
N ASP A 112 -1.54 0.83 22.03
CA ASP A 112 -0.85 2.04 22.48
C ASP A 112 -0.65 3.08 21.35
N SER A 113 -0.84 4.36 21.66
CA SER A 113 -0.71 5.50 20.74
C SER A 113 0.70 5.66 20.14
N SER A 114 1.71 5.12 20.80
CA SER A 114 3.11 5.11 20.36
C SER A 114 3.30 4.38 19.02
N THR A 115 2.50 3.35 18.75
CA THR A 115 2.57 2.54 17.51
C THR A 115 2.13 3.35 16.29
N GLU A 116 1.09 4.19 16.44
CA GLU A 116 0.58 5.03 15.36
C GLU A 116 1.59 6.11 14.97
N THR A 117 2.27 6.71 15.95
CA THR A 117 3.33 7.70 15.70
C THR A 117 4.53 7.08 14.98
N LEU A 118 4.92 5.86 15.38
CA LEU A 118 6.00 5.13 14.73
C LEU A 118 5.65 4.76 13.28
N LYS A 119 4.41 4.38 13.03
CA LYS A 119 3.86 4.12 11.69
C LYS A 119 3.92 5.36 10.80
N ASP A 120 3.49 6.51 11.30
CA ASP A 120 3.56 7.77 10.55
C ASP A 120 5.00 8.19 10.23
N LEU A 121 5.91 8.06 11.19
CA LEU A 121 7.32 8.39 10.97
C LEU A 121 7.96 7.47 9.92
N ALA A 122 7.66 6.17 9.98
CA ALA A 122 8.14 5.21 9.01
C ALA A 122 7.58 5.50 7.60
N LEU A 123 6.29 5.81 7.49
CA LEU A 123 5.67 6.16 6.22
C LEU A 123 6.22 7.46 5.62
N LEU A 124 6.37 8.52 6.43
CA LEU A 124 6.99 9.77 5.99
C LEU A 124 8.44 9.57 5.54
N GLY A 125 9.20 8.75 6.27
CA GLY A 125 10.56 8.37 5.87
C GLY A 125 10.58 7.66 4.51
N ASN A 126 9.63 6.73 4.29
CA ASN A 126 9.49 6.05 3.00
C ASN A 126 9.07 7.00 1.86
N ILE A 127 8.14 7.92 2.10
CA ILE A 127 7.71 8.92 1.10
C ILE A 127 8.90 9.81 0.74
N GLY A 128 9.60 10.34 1.75
CA GLY A 128 10.79 11.17 1.56
C GLY A 128 11.89 10.45 0.79
N SER A 129 12.13 9.18 1.09
CA SER A 129 13.09 8.34 0.36
C SER A 129 12.69 8.13 -1.10
N THR A 130 11.41 7.87 -1.36
CA THR A 130 10.87 7.73 -2.72
C THR A 130 11.06 9.02 -3.53
N LEU A 131 10.78 10.18 -2.92
CA LEU A 131 10.97 11.49 -3.54
C LEU A 131 12.45 11.79 -3.83
N TYR A 132 13.32 11.43 -2.89
CA TYR A 132 14.76 11.53 -3.10
C TYR A 132 15.19 10.68 -4.30
N LEU A 133 14.75 9.41 -4.36
CA LEU A 133 15.05 8.52 -5.48
C LEU A 133 14.47 9.05 -6.79
N ALA A 134 13.24 9.59 -6.78
CA ALA A 134 12.61 10.22 -7.94
C ALA A 134 13.43 11.39 -8.50
N THR A 135 14.01 12.20 -7.61
CA THR A 135 14.88 13.33 -7.98
C THR A 135 16.22 12.84 -8.52
N LYS A 136 16.80 11.82 -7.87
CA LYS A 136 18.09 11.25 -8.23
C LYS A 136 18.06 10.54 -9.59
N ASP A 137 17.04 9.72 -9.83
CA ASP A 137 16.89 8.92 -11.05
C ASP A 137 16.17 9.70 -12.17
N GLY A 138 15.63 10.89 -11.88
CA GLY A 138 14.85 11.67 -12.83
C GLY A 138 13.54 11.00 -13.27
N ASN A 139 13.05 10.01 -12.51
CA ASN A 139 11.89 9.21 -12.89
C ASN A 139 10.59 9.79 -12.30
N HIS A 140 9.75 10.36 -13.17
CA HIS A 140 8.45 10.92 -12.79
C HIS A 140 7.47 9.91 -12.19
N LEU A 141 7.61 8.61 -12.50
CA LEU A 141 6.75 7.58 -11.92
C LEU A 141 6.99 7.42 -10.42
N TYR A 142 8.22 7.62 -9.94
CA TYR A 142 8.52 7.58 -8.50
C TYR A 142 7.90 8.76 -7.74
N PHE A 143 7.80 9.94 -8.36
CA PHE A 143 7.01 11.06 -7.81
C PHE A 143 5.54 10.68 -7.70
N GLY A 144 5.01 10.00 -8.72
CA GLY A 144 3.65 9.46 -8.70
C GLY A 144 3.43 8.49 -7.54
N VAL A 145 4.33 7.52 -7.35
CA VAL A 145 4.25 6.55 -6.24
C VAL A 145 4.25 7.26 -4.89
N ALA A 146 5.16 8.22 -4.67
CA ALA A 146 5.22 9.01 -3.45
C ALA A 146 3.93 9.79 -3.20
N ALA A 147 3.37 10.44 -4.22
CA ALA A 147 2.12 11.17 -4.12
C ALA A 147 0.94 10.25 -3.80
N THR A 148 0.85 9.09 -4.46
CA THR A 148 -0.20 8.10 -4.16
C THR A 148 -0.06 7.51 -2.76
N ALA A 149 1.14 7.30 -2.26
CA ALA A 149 1.34 6.82 -0.89
C ALA A 149 0.99 7.87 0.17
N PHE A 150 1.27 9.15 -0.10
CA PHE A 150 0.79 10.26 0.73
C PHE A 150 -0.75 10.28 0.77
N LEU A 151 -1.41 10.12 -0.37
CA LEU A 151 -2.87 10.05 -0.45
C LEU A 151 -3.43 8.80 0.22
N ALA A 152 -2.75 7.66 0.14
CA ALA A 152 -3.18 6.43 0.80
C ALA A 152 -3.19 6.58 2.33
N ARG A 153 -2.23 7.32 2.88
CA ARG A 153 -2.14 7.54 4.33
C ARG A 153 -3.00 8.69 4.83
N TYR A 154 -2.94 9.84 4.17
CA TYR A 154 -3.55 11.08 4.68
C TYR A 154 -4.83 11.48 3.93
N GLY A 155 -5.03 10.98 2.72
CA GLY A 155 -6.17 11.35 1.87
C GLY A 155 -7.50 10.95 2.48
N GLY A 156 -7.56 9.78 3.14
CA GLY A 156 -8.72 9.35 3.90
C GLY A 156 -9.11 10.35 4.98
N ALA A 157 -8.18 10.74 5.85
CA ALA A 157 -8.42 11.73 6.90
C ALA A 157 -8.85 13.11 6.35
N MET A 158 -8.28 13.55 5.22
CA MET A 158 -8.67 14.80 4.57
C MET A 158 -10.11 14.78 4.07
N VAL A 159 -10.56 13.64 3.55
CA VAL A 159 -11.89 13.46 2.94
C VAL A 159 -12.96 13.01 3.95
N GLY A 160 -12.56 12.28 4.99
CA GLY A 160 -13.42 11.79 6.07
C GLY A 160 -14.11 12.90 6.83
N THR A 161 -13.51 14.10 6.89
CA THR A 161 -14.16 15.31 7.42
C THR A 161 -15.45 15.66 6.66
N CYS A 162 -15.61 15.21 5.42
CA CYS A 162 -16.80 15.41 4.59
C CYS A 162 -17.66 14.14 4.41
N ASN A 163 -17.05 12.96 4.24
CA ASN A 163 -17.78 11.70 4.00
C ASN A 163 -16.93 10.44 4.26
N ASP A 164 -17.24 9.71 5.32
CA ASP A 164 -16.56 8.45 5.70
C ASP A 164 -16.57 7.38 4.60
N ARG A 165 -17.64 7.31 3.79
CA ARG A 165 -17.72 6.33 2.69
C ARG A 165 -16.73 6.65 1.57
N LEU A 166 -16.37 7.92 1.42
CA LEU A 166 -15.42 8.38 0.41
C LEU A 166 -13.98 8.19 0.89
N SER A 167 -13.73 8.24 2.20
CA SER A 167 -12.41 7.97 2.82
C SER A 167 -11.84 6.62 2.36
N ASN A 168 -12.58 5.54 2.62
CA ASN A 168 -12.14 4.18 2.26
C ASN A 168 -11.94 4.01 0.74
N ALA A 169 -12.77 4.70 -0.06
CA ALA A 169 -12.64 4.65 -1.51
C ALA A 169 -11.35 5.33 -1.98
N VAL A 170 -10.99 6.48 -1.40
CA VAL A 170 -9.76 7.22 -1.69
C VAL A 170 -8.53 6.41 -1.30
N GLU A 171 -8.51 5.80 -0.13
CA GLU A 171 -7.41 4.95 0.33
C GLU A 171 -7.19 3.74 -0.60
N THR A 172 -8.28 3.05 -0.96
CA THR A 172 -8.23 1.91 -1.90
C THR A 172 -7.73 2.34 -3.27
N LEU A 173 -8.19 3.50 -3.77
CA LEU A 173 -7.76 4.05 -5.05
C LEU A 173 -6.27 4.42 -5.03
N ALA A 174 -5.81 4.99 -3.92
CA ALA A 174 -4.41 5.36 -3.72
C ALA A 174 -3.51 4.13 -3.69
N ASN A 175 -3.90 3.07 -2.97
CA ASN A 175 -3.23 1.77 -2.97
C ASN A 175 -3.16 1.16 -4.37
N THR A 176 -4.25 1.29 -5.15
CA THR A 176 -4.28 0.88 -6.56
C THR A 176 -3.27 1.67 -7.40
N GLY A 177 -3.18 2.98 -7.17
CA GLY A 177 -2.21 3.86 -7.81
C GLY A 177 -0.76 3.47 -7.51
N ILE A 178 -0.43 3.15 -6.26
CA ILE A 178 0.91 2.67 -5.87
C ILE A 178 1.29 1.42 -6.68
N LEU A 179 0.42 0.41 -6.72
CA LEU A 179 0.67 -0.83 -7.46
C LEU A 179 0.84 -0.60 -8.96
N ALA A 180 -0.08 0.15 -9.57
CA ALA A 180 -0.03 0.42 -11.00
C ALA A 180 1.24 1.18 -11.39
N LEU A 181 1.60 2.23 -10.64
CA LEU A 181 2.78 3.05 -10.91
C LEU A 181 4.09 2.31 -10.62
N MET A 182 4.14 1.51 -9.55
CA MET A 182 5.26 0.62 -9.26
C MET A 182 5.47 -0.40 -10.39
N THR A 183 4.39 -1.00 -10.89
CA THR A 183 4.49 -1.96 -12.01
C THR A 183 5.05 -1.29 -13.25
N HIS A 184 4.52 -0.11 -13.61
CA HIS A 184 5.02 0.63 -14.78
C HIS A 184 6.47 1.06 -14.62
N SER A 185 6.89 1.48 -13.42
CA SER A 185 8.26 1.93 -13.20
C SER A 185 9.28 0.80 -13.23
N LEU A 186 8.89 -0.41 -12.80
CA LEU A 186 9.74 -1.60 -12.87
C LEU A 186 9.85 -2.14 -14.29
N MET A 187 8.74 -2.22 -15.03
CA MET A 187 8.78 -2.63 -16.44
C MET A 187 9.62 -1.69 -17.32
N ALA A 188 9.64 -0.38 -17.01
CA ALA A 188 10.40 0.60 -17.79
C ALA A 188 11.93 0.47 -17.62
N LYS A 189 12.39 -0.31 -16.64
CA LYS A 189 13.81 -0.56 -16.37
C LYS A 189 14.27 -1.97 -16.77
N CYS A 190 13.39 -2.79 -17.35
CA CYS A 190 13.73 -4.09 -17.96
C CYS A 190 14.20 -3.96 -19.41
#